data_AF-A0A6A5XW28-F1
#
_entry.id   AF-A0A6A5XW28-F1
#
_cell.length_a   1.000
_cell.length_b   1.000
_cell.length_c   1.000
_cell.angle_alpha   90.00
_cell.angle_beta   90.00
_cell.angle_gamma   90.00
#
_symmetry.space_group_name_H-M   'P 1'
#
loop_
_entity.id
_entity.type
_entity.pdbx_description
1 polymer ?
#
loop_
_entity_poly.entity_id
_entity_poly.type
_entity_poly.pdbx_seq_one_letter_code
_entity_poly.pdbx_strand_id
1 'polypeptide(L)'
;MSNLMDTEAGTERFTSYEAELKLVQADLNQQLDEIPELTGEPRKASIAKAERALEEANELLGQMQLEKPNIPANLKSKINTRYRNFQTDIDAAKRKLTSLSDDRRALFGSRYTDNPTGDDQLEQRQQLLSGTERLGRSSNRIRESQRIALETEQIGAGTLGDLRTQREQIEHQRQVLLESESYTDRSIKTLKGMARRMATNRIITIAIITVLVLLIIAVIYSKFR
;
A
#
# COMPACT_ATOMS: atom_id res chain seq x y z
N MET A 1 -5.02 0.83 -18.35
CA MET A 1 -3.59 0.45 -18.37
C MET A 1 -3.39 -0.57 -17.26
N SER A 2 -3.29 -1.85 -17.60
CA SER A 2 -3.01 -2.91 -16.63
C SER A 2 -1.63 -2.64 -16.01
N ASN A 3 -1.57 -2.54 -14.69
CA ASN A 3 -0.32 -2.35 -13.99
C ASN A 3 0.46 -3.66 -14.13
N LEU A 4 1.75 -3.62 -14.49
CA LEU A 4 2.59 -4.83 -14.64
C LEU A 4 2.63 -5.74 -13.38
N MET A 5 2.05 -5.32 -12.26
CA MET A 5 1.92 -6.07 -11.00
C MET A 5 0.66 -6.95 -10.93
N ASP A 6 -0.30 -6.77 -11.83
CA ASP A 6 -1.54 -7.57 -11.89
C ASP A 6 -1.35 -8.91 -12.64
N THR A 7 -0.15 -9.14 -13.19
CA THR A 7 0.21 -10.33 -13.99
C THR A 7 1.28 -11.21 -13.35
N GLU A 8 1.72 -10.94 -12.13
CA GLU A 8 2.66 -11.82 -11.41
C GLU A 8 1.91 -12.96 -10.71
N ALA A 9 2.36 -14.20 -10.92
CA ALA A 9 1.76 -15.37 -10.31
C ALA A 9 1.72 -15.23 -8.78
N GLY A 10 0.51 -15.30 -8.19
CA GLY A 10 0.29 -15.17 -6.75
C GLY A 10 -0.33 -13.85 -6.29
N THR A 11 -0.43 -12.81 -7.13
CA THR A 11 -1.11 -11.54 -6.77
C THR A 11 -2.53 -11.41 -7.29
N GLU A 12 -2.94 -12.23 -8.27
CA GLU A 12 -4.23 -12.13 -8.95
C GLU A 12 -5.44 -12.12 -8.00
N ARG A 13 -5.45 -13.04 -7.02
CA ARG A 13 -6.53 -13.11 -6.01
C ARG A 13 -6.57 -11.88 -5.13
N PHE A 14 -5.42 -11.41 -4.67
CA PHE A 14 -5.32 -10.19 -3.88
C PHE A 14 -5.84 -8.99 -4.67
N THR A 15 -5.48 -8.87 -5.96
CA THR A 15 -5.97 -7.80 -6.84
C THR A 15 -7.48 -7.90 -7.08
N SER A 16 -8.03 -9.11 -7.22
CA SER A 16 -9.48 -9.33 -7.36
C SER A 16 -10.23 -8.84 -6.11
N TYR A 17 -9.79 -9.27 -4.93
CA TYR A 17 -10.37 -8.81 -3.66
C TYR A 17 -10.17 -7.31 -3.43
N GLU A 18 -9.04 -6.74 -3.85
CA GLU A 18 -8.81 -5.30 -3.82
C GLU A 18 -9.80 -4.54 -4.71
N ALA A 19 -10.14 -5.07 -5.88
CA ALA A 19 -11.12 -4.46 -6.78
C ALA A 19 -12.54 -4.52 -6.19
N GLU A 20 -12.94 -5.67 -5.65
CA GLU A 20 -14.22 -5.83 -4.96
C GLU A 20 -14.31 -4.91 -3.74
N LEU A 21 -13.26 -4.84 -2.92
CA LEU A 21 -13.23 -3.98 -1.74
C LEU A 21 -13.42 -2.51 -2.11
N LYS A 22 -12.82 -2.04 -3.21
CA LYS A 22 -13.01 -0.66 -3.69
C LYS A 22 -14.45 -0.37 -4.09
N LEU A 23 -15.15 -1.34 -4.69
CA LEU A 23 -16.56 -1.19 -5.05
C LEU A 23 -17.43 -1.11 -3.79
N VAL A 24 -17.21 -2.01 -2.84
CA VAL A 24 -17.93 -2.02 -1.55
C VAL A 24 -17.64 -0.74 -0.76
N GLN A 25 -16.39 -0.28 -0.73
CA GLN A 25 -16.00 0.97 -0.07
C GLN A 25 -16.68 2.19 -0.70
N ALA A 26 -16.83 2.22 -2.02
CA ALA A 26 -17.55 3.29 -2.71
C ALA A 26 -19.04 3.30 -2.34
N ASP A 27 -19.71 2.15 -2.36
CA ASP A 27 -21.13 2.02 -1.95
C ASP A 27 -21.33 2.37 -0.47
N LEU A 28 -20.42 1.92 0.41
CA LEU A 28 -20.44 2.26 1.83
C LEU A 28 -20.30 3.77 2.06
N ASN A 29 -19.32 4.40 1.43
CA ASN A 29 -19.11 5.85 1.57
C ASN A 29 -20.30 6.65 1.06
N GLN A 30 -20.87 6.26 -0.08
CA GLN A 30 -22.09 6.88 -0.61
C GLN A 30 -23.24 6.79 0.41
N GLN A 31 -23.48 5.61 0.98
CA GLN A 31 -24.53 5.43 1.99
C GLN A 31 -24.27 6.26 3.25
N LEU A 32 -23.02 6.34 3.70
CA LEU A 32 -22.64 7.15 4.86
C LEU A 32 -22.84 8.66 4.64
N ASP A 33 -22.76 9.12 3.40
CA ASP A 33 -23.02 10.52 3.03
C ASP A 33 -24.53 10.80 2.86
N GLU A 34 -25.33 9.81 2.47
CA GLU A 34 -26.79 9.93 2.34
C GLU A 34 -27.54 9.84 3.68
N ILE A 35 -27.06 9.04 4.65
CA ILE A 35 -27.73 8.81 5.94
C ILE A 35 -28.12 10.11 6.71
N PRO A 36 -27.30 11.17 6.76
CA PRO A 36 -27.66 12.42 7.40
C PRO A 36 -28.87 13.14 6.80
N GLU A 37 -29.13 12.96 5.49
CA GLU A 37 -30.25 13.61 4.79
C GLU A 37 -31.57 12.84 4.95
N LEU A 38 -31.49 11.57 5.34
CA LEU A 38 -32.65 10.69 5.51
C LEU A 38 -33.20 10.77 6.94
N THR A 39 -34.52 10.61 7.08
CA THR A 39 -35.21 10.55 8.38
C THR A 39 -36.17 9.37 8.46
N GLY A 40 -36.47 8.88 9.66
CA GLY A 40 -37.45 7.79 9.85
C GLY A 40 -37.01 6.41 9.32
N GLU A 41 -37.95 5.68 8.71
CA GLU A 41 -37.72 4.34 8.13
C GLU A 41 -36.66 4.29 7.01
N PRO A 42 -36.60 5.21 6.02
CA PRO A 42 -35.55 5.16 5.00
C PRO A 42 -34.14 5.35 5.59
N ARG A 43 -33.99 6.16 6.64
CA ARG A 43 -32.72 6.29 7.36
C ARG A 43 -32.29 4.97 8.01
N LYS A 44 -33.24 4.27 8.65
CA LYS A 44 -33.01 2.98 9.29
C LYS A 44 -32.62 1.91 8.26
N ALA A 45 -33.28 1.88 7.11
CA ALA A 45 -32.93 0.99 6.01
C ALA A 45 -31.53 1.27 5.45
N SER A 46 -31.16 2.55 5.29
CA SER A 46 -29.83 2.95 4.82
C SER A 46 -28.72 2.58 5.82
N ILE A 47 -28.95 2.78 7.12
CA ILE A 47 -28.01 2.33 8.16
C ILE A 47 -27.82 0.80 8.11
N ALA A 48 -28.89 0.02 8.01
CA ALA A 48 -28.79 -1.43 7.91
C ALA A 48 -28.14 -1.91 6.59
N LYS A 49 -28.21 -1.10 5.53
CA LYS A 49 -27.47 -1.36 4.28
C LYS A 49 -25.97 -1.08 4.49
N ALA A 50 -25.63 0.02 5.15
CA ALA A 50 -24.25 0.39 5.45
C ALA A 50 -23.58 -0.59 6.42
N GLU A 51 -24.32 -1.11 7.40
CA GLU A 51 -23.84 -2.18 8.30
C GLU A 51 -23.47 -3.45 7.52
N ARG A 52 -24.30 -3.86 6.56
CA ARG A 52 -24.01 -5.03 5.70
C ARG A 52 -22.82 -4.80 4.78
N ALA A 53 -22.75 -3.63 4.13
CA ALA A 53 -21.59 -3.27 3.29
C ALA A 53 -20.29 -3.21 4.11
N LEU A 54 -20.36 -2.75 5.36
CA LEU A 54 -19.21 -2.76 6.26
C LEU A 54 -18.79 -4.18 6.65
N GLU A 55 -19.73 -5.09 6.88
CA GLU A 55 -19.43 -6.50 7.15
C GLU A 55 -18.75 -7.17 5.95
N GLU A 56 -19.28 -6.96 4.74
CA GLU A 56 -18.68 -7.43 3.48
C GLU A 56 -17.27 -6.87 3.27
N ALA A 57 -17.05 -5.58 3.52
CA ALA A 57 -15.72 -4.98 3.44
C ALA A 57 -14.72 -5.60 4.43
N ASN A 58 -15.17 -5.94 5.65
CA ASN A 58 -14.33 -6.63 6.63
C ASN A 58 -14.02 -8.07 6.22
N GLU A 59 -14.98 -8.77 5.59
CA GLU A 59 -14.75 -10.11 5.04
C GLU A 59 -13.68 -10.07 3.94
N LEU A 60 -13.79 -9.13 3.01
CA LEU A 60 -12.81 -8.92 1.94
C LEU A 60 -11.42 -8.57 2.50
N LEU A 61 -11.33 -7.73 3.53
CA LEU A 61 -10.07 -7.48 4.23
C LEU A 61 -9.48 -8.75 4.87
N GLY A 62 -10.33 -9.63 5.39
CA GLY A 62 -9.92 -10.94 5.91
C GLY A 62 -9.38 -11.85 4.80
N GLN A 63 -10.07 -11.94 3.67
CA GLN A 63 -9.64 -12.72 2.50
C GLN A 63 -8.33 -12.19 1.92
N MET A 64 -8.18 -10.86 1.79
CA MET A 64 -6.93 -10.22 1.40
C MET A 64 -5.79 -10.56 2.36
N GLN A 65 -6.05 -10.61 3.67
CA GLN A 65 -5.04 -10.97 4.68
C GLN A 65 -4.52 -12.40 4.49
N LEU A 66 -5.42 -13.34 4.18
CA LEU A 66 -5.08 -14.75 3.95
C LEU A 66 -4.24 -14.97 2.68
N GLU A 67 -4.36 -14.09 1.68
CA GLU A 67 -3.58 -14.17 0.44
C GLU A 67 -2.20 -13.50 0.55
N LYS A 68 -1.96 -12.60 1.52
CA LYS A 68 -0.66 -11.93 1.72
C LYS A 68 0.56 -12.87 1.85
N PRO A 69 0.47 -14.04 2.51
CA PRO A 69 1.59 -14.98 2.57
C PRO A 69 2.03 -15.48 1.19
N ASN A 70 1.10 -15.61 0.25
CA ASN A 70 1.31 -16.12 -1.11
C ASN A 70 1.99 -15.11 -2.04
N ILE A 71 2.14 -13.85 -1.59
CA ILE A 71 2.69 -12.78 -2.40
C ILE A 71 4.22 -12.86 -2.47
N PRO A 72 4.83 -12.70 -3.66
CA PRO A 72 6.28 -12.62 -3.83
C PRO A 72 6.96 -11.56 -2.95
N ALA A 73 8.16 -11.86 -2.44
CA ALA A 73 8.86 -11.00 -1.49
C ALA A 73 9.13 -9.57 -2.00
N ASN A 74 9.39 -9.42 -3.30
CA ASN A 74 9.58 -8.13 -3.99
C ASN A 74 8.33 -7.23 -3.96
N LEU A 75 7.12 -7.81 -3.85
CA LEU A 75 5.86 -7.07 -3.83
C LEU A 75 5.26 -6.87 -2.43
N LYS A 76 5.73 -7.63 -1.42
CA LYS A 76 5.16 -7.62 -0.06
C LYS A 76 5.11 -6.24 0.57
N SER A 77 6.17 -5.44 0.46
CA SER A 77 6.21 -4.10 1.07
C SER A 77 5.08 -3.20 0.53
N LYS A 78 4.95 -3.11 -0.79
CA LYS A 78 3.93 -2.29 -1.45
C LYS A 78 2.51 -2.79 -1.14
N ILE A 79 2.30 -4.11 -1.14
CA ILE A 79 1.00 -4.71 -0.80
C ILE A 79 0.64 -4.46 0.66
N ASN A 80 1.59 -4.61 1.59
CA ASN A 80 1.36 -4.33 3.01
C ASN A 80 0.94 -2.89 3.26
N THR A 81 1.57 -1.93 2.59
CA THR A 81 1.17 -0.52 2.67
C THR A 81 -0.25 -0.31 2.15
N ARG A 82 -0.59 -0.85 0.97
CA ARG A 82 -1.95 -0.75 0.43
C ARG A 82 -3.00 -1.37 1.35
N TYR A 83 -2.72 -2.57 1.87
CA TYR A 83 -3.58 -3.26 2.81
C TYR A 83 -3.85 -2.44 4.08
N ARG A 84 -2.80 -1.84 4.68
CA ARG A 84 -2.94 -0.97 5.85
C ARG A 84 -3.78 0.28 5.56
N ASN A 85 -3.67 0.85 4.36
CA ASN A 85 -4.52 1.97 3.96
C ASN A 85 -6.00 1.56 3.92
N PHE A 86 -6.32 0.41 3.30
CA PHE A 86 -7.69 -0.10 3.30
C PHE A 86 -8.22 -0.37 4.70
N GLN A 87 -7.42 -0.96 5.60
CA GLN A 87 -7.81 -1.14 7.00
C GLN A 87 -8.17 0.21 7.65
N THR A 88 -7.33 1.23 7.44
CA THR A 88 -7.55 2.57 7.99
C THR A 88 -8.85 3.19 7.45
N ASP A 89 -9.11 3.06 6.16
CA ASP A 89 -10.32 3.60 5.52
C ASP A 89 -11.60 2.91 6.03
N ILE A 90 -11.58 1.57 6.15
CA ILE A 90 -12.72 0.80 6.66
C ILE A 90 -12.96 1.10 8.16
N ASP A 91 -11.90 1.27 8.95
CA ASP A 91 -12.02 1.70 10.34
C ASP A 91 -12.61 3.11 10.47
N ALA A 92 -12.24 4.03 9.58
CA ALA A 92 -12.83 5.37 9.54
C ALA A 92 -14.32 5.31 9.19
N ALA A 93 -14.70 4.51 8.18
CA ALA A 93 -16.09 4.29 7.80
C ALA A 93 -16.91 3.67 8.93
N LYS A 94 -16.36 2.67 9.64
CA LYS A 94 -16.96 2.06 10.83
C LYS A 94 -17.23 3.06 11.95
N ARG A 95 -16.28 3.95 12.23
CA ARG A 95 -16.45 5.01 13.25
C ARG A 95 -17.56 5.97 12.85
N LYS A 96 -17.61 6.41 11.59
CA LYS A 96 -18.65 7.28 11.05
C LYS A 96 -20.04 6.61 11.10
N LEU A 97 -20.14 5.34 10.74
CA LEU A 97 -21.39 4.58 10.85
C LEU A 97 -21.86 4.48 12.31
N THR A 98 -20.93 4.22 13.23
CA THR A 98 -21.25 4.12 14.66
C THR A 98 -21.80 5.44 15.21
N SER A 99 -21.20 6.58 14.86
CA SER A 99 -21.73 7.90 15.29
C SER A 99 -23.12 8.17 14.73
N LEU A 100 -23.35 7.90 13.43
CA LEU A 100 -24.67 8.10 12.80
C LEU A 100 -25.75 7.16 13.38
N SER A 101 -25.33 6.00 13.87
CA SER A 101 -26.21 4.99 14.49
C SER A 101 -26.51 5.32 15.95
N ASP A 102 -25.54 5.80 16.71
CA ASP A 102 -25.72 6.19 18.12
C ASP A 102 -26.61 7.44 18.25
N ASP A 103 -26.56 8.39 17.30
CA ASP A 103 -27.48 9.54 17.23
C ASP A 103 -28.96 9.10 17.14
N ARG A 104 -29.23 7.96 16.51
CA ARG A 104 -30.57 7.36 16.46
C ARG A 104 -31.08 6.98 17.85
N ARG A 105 -30.22 6.41 18.71
CA ARG A 105 -30.60 6.03 20.08
C ARG A 105 -30.88 7.25 20.93
N ALA A 106 -30.13 8.34 20.75
CA ALA A 106 -30.38 9.60 21.44
C ALA A 106 -31.70 10.25 21.00
N LEU A 107 -32.01 10.23 19.70
CA LEU A 107 -33.23 10.85 19.15
C LEU A 107 -34.52 10.08 19.45
N PHE A 108 -34.46 8.74 19.49
CA PHE A 108 -35.63 7.89 19.78
C PHE A 108 -35.76 7.50 21.26
N GLY A 109 -34.68 7.55 22.05
CA GLY A 109 -34.70 7.27 23.48
C GLY A 109 -35.38 8.36 24.34
N SER A 110 -35.66 9.53 23.76
CA SER A 110 -36.27 10.68 24.45
C SER A 110 -37.79 10.83 24.19
N ARG A 111 -38.44 9.88 23.50
CA ARG A 111 -39.86 9.98 23.11
C ARG A 111 -40.79 8.89 23.68
N TYR A 112 -40.45 8.25 24.80
CA TYR A 112 -41.39 7.32 25.44
C TYR A 112 -41.75 7.75 26.87
N THR A 113 -43.08 7.89 27.05
CA THR A 113 -43.89 8.00 28.27
C THR A 113 -43.87 9.32 29.04
N ASP A 114 -44.65 10.29 28.56
CA ASP A 114 -45.29 11.30 29.42
C ASP A 114 -46.56 10.66 30.02
N ASN A 115 -46.44 10.11 31.23
CA ASN A 115 -47.58 9.74 32.06
C ASN A 115 -47.26 10.15 33.51
N PRO A 116 -47.72 11.30 33.99
CA PRO A 116 -47.33 11.81 35.30
C PRO A 116 -48.26 11.20 36.35
N THR A 117 -47.83 10.13 37.03
CA THR A 117 -48.41 9.74 38.33
C THR A 117 -47.53 8.71 39.04
N GLY A 118 -46.77 9.16 40.03
CA GLY A 118 -46.30 8.33 41.16
C GLY A 118 -44.90 7.71 41.10
N ASP A 119 -44.10 7.94 40.05
CA ASP A 119 -42.91 7.12 39.76
C ASP A 119 -41.54 7.76 40.05
N ASP A 120 -41.48 8.92 40.72
CA ASP A 120 -40.22 9.67 40.90
C ASP A 120 -39.08 8.84 41.56
N GLN A 121 -39.40 7.91 42.48
CA GLN A 121 -38.40 7.03 43.10
C GLN A 121 -37.95 5.88 42.19
N LEU A 122 -38.85 5.36 41.36
CA LEU A 122 -38.56 4.29 40.39
C LEU A 122 -37.76 4.85 39.22
N GLU A 123 -38.12 6.05 38.75
CA GLU A 123 -37.42 6.80 37.71
C GLU A 123 -36.00 7.16 38.15
N GLN A 124 -35.80 7.64 39.40
CA GLN A 124 -34.47 7.92 39.94
C GLN A 124 -33.61 6.65 40.05
N ARG A 125 -34.20 5.51 40.41
CA ARG A 125 -33.50 4.21 40.46
C ARG A 125 -33.13 3.70 39.06
N GLN A 126 -34.02 3.88 38.09
CA GLN A 126 -33.79 3.53 36.68
C GLN A 126 -32.71 4.44 36.06
N GLN A 127 -32.67 5.72 36.45
CA GLN A 127 -31.65 6.68 36.05
C GLN A 127 -30.27 6.33 36.64
N LEU A 128 -30.21 5.89 37.89
CA LEU A 128 -28.96 5.40 38.51
C LEU A 128 -28.45 4.09 37.90
N LEU A 129 -29.36 3.15 37.61
CA LEU A 129 -29.04 1.89 36.91
C LEU A 129 -28.52 2.16 35.49
N SER A 130 -29.19 3.01 34.73
CA SER A 130 -28.75 3.40 33.38
C SER A 130 -27.44 4.20 33.40
N GLY A 131 -27.23 5.04 34.42
CA GLY A 131 -25.96 5.72 34.67
C GLY A 131 -24.82 4.72 34.91
N THR A 132 -25.05 3.70 35.73
CA THR A 132 -24.07 2.64 36.02
C THR A 132 -23.78 1.79 34.78
N GLU A 133 -24.80 1.43 34.00
CA GLU A 133 -24.63 0.67 32.76
C GLU A 133 -23.90 1.48 31.67
N ARG A 134 -24.18 2.79 31.57
CA ARG A 134 -23.42 3.71 30.69
C ARG A 134 -21.96 3.80 31.11
N LEU A 135 -21.69 3.87 32.41
CA LEU A 135 -20.33 3.95 32.95
C LEU A 135 -19.56 2.65 32.72
N GLY A 136 -20.21 1.50 32.89
CA GLY A 136 -19.64 0.19 32.53
C GLY A 136 -19.31 0.06 31.04
N ARG A 137 -20.22 0.49 30.16
CA ARG A 137 -19.96 0.54 28.70
C ARG A 137 -18.81 1.48 28.34
N SER A 138 -18.75 2.65 28.96
CA SER A 138 -17.66 3.62 28.77
C SER A 138 -16.32 3.04 29.22
N SER A 139 -16.27 2.40 30.39
CA SER A 139 -15.07 1.73 30.88
C SER A 139 -14.61 0.61 29.94
N ASN A 140 -15.54 -0.17 29.38
CA ASN A 140 -15.21 -1.21 28.41
C ASN A 140 -14.70 -0.61 27.09
N ARG A 141 -15.33 0.47 26.59
CA ARG A 141 -14.85 1.20 25.39
C ARG A 141 -13.45 1.78 25.59
N ILE A 142 -13.14 2.31 26.78
CA ILE A 142 -11.80 2.83 27.10
C ILE A 142 -10.77 1.71 27.11
N ARG A 143 -11.05 0.57 27.77
CA ARG A 143 -10.14 -0.59 27.76
C ARG A 143 -9.89 -1.11 26.36
N GLU A 144 -10.94 -1.17 25.54
CA GLU A 144 -10.83 -1.58 24.15
C GLU A 144 -10.02 -0.59 23.32
N SER A 145 -10.23 0.72 23.53
CA SER A 145 -9.46 1.77 22.87
C SER A 145 -7.98 1.73 23.26
N GLN A 146 -7.68 1.43 24.53
CA GLN A 146 -6.30 1.23 24.99
C GLN A 146 -5.66 0.01 24.34
N ARG A 147 -6.40 -1.11 24.22
CA ARG A 147 -5.94 -2.31 23.52
C ARG A 147 -5.59 -2.02 22.06
N ILE A 148 -6.50 -1.35 21.36
CA ILE A 148 -6.30 -0.96 19.95
C ILE A 148 -5.13 0.02 19.82
N ALA A 149 -4.98 0.97 20.74
CA ALA A 149 -3.86 1.92 20.73
C ALA A 149 -2.50 1.21 20.88
N LEU A 150 -2.40 0.23 21.78
CA LEU A 150 -1.20 -0.58 21.98
C LEU A 150 -0.89 -1.45 20.74
N GLU A 151 -1.92 -2.06 20.15
CA GLU A 151 -1.78 -2.81 18.89
C GLU A 151 -1.29 -1.90 17.75
N THR A 152 -1.84 -0.69 17.67
CA THR A 152 -1.43 0.32 16.69
C THR A 152 0.01 0.78 16.92
N GLU A 153 0.42 0.98 18.17
CA GLU A 153 1.81 1.31 18.54
C GLU A 153 2.77 0.20 18.10
N GLN A 154 2.40 -1.06 18.34
CA GLN A 154 3.20 -2.21 17.92
C GLN A 154 3.33 -2.31 16.40
N ILE A 155 2.24 -2.07 15.65
CA ILE A 155 2.26 -2.01 14.18
C ILE A 155 3.13 -0.84 13.69
N GLY A 156 3.04 0.32 14.35
CA GLY A 156 3.86 1.50 14.06
C GLY A 156 5.35 1.22 14.26
N ALA A 157 5.71 0.60 15.38
CA ALA A 157 7.07 0.17 15.67
C ALA A 157 7.61 -0.81 14.62
N GLY A 158 6.81 -1.81 14.23
CA GLY A 158 7.16 -2.74 13.15
C GLY A 158 7.38 -2.02 11.82
N THR A 159 6.52 -1.06 11.48
CA THR A 159 6.64 -0.25 10.25
C THR A 159 7.91 0.60 10.25
N LEU A 160 8.29 1.19 11.38
CA LEU A 160 9.56 1.92 11.52
C LEU A 160 10.77 0.99 11.32
N GLY A 161 10.70 -0.25 11.81
CA GLY A 161 11.71 -1.29 11.56
C GLY A 161 11.83 -1.67 10.09
N ASP A 162 10.70 -1.84 9.40
CA ASP A 162 10.65 -2.12 7.96
C ASP A 162 11.25 -0.96 7.16
N LEU A 163 10.88 0.29 7.48
CA LEU A 163 11.40 1.49 6.82
C LEU A 163 12.91 1.64 7.02
N ARG A 164 13.41 1.33 8.21
CA ARG A 164 14.86 1.31 8.47
C ARG A 164 15.57 0.29 7.58
N THR A 165 15.06 -0.93 7.53
CA THR A 165 15.63 -2.00 6.68
C THR A 165 15.61 -1.61 5.20
N GLN A 166 14.51 -1.01 4.74
CA GLN A 166 14.41 -0.49 3.37
C GLN A 166 15.43 0.62 3.10
N ARG A 167 15.64 1.55 4.04
CA ARG A 167 16.66 2.59 3.91
C ARG A 167 18.05 1.97 3.79
N GLU A 168 18.39 0.99 4.62
CA GLU A 168 19.67 0.29 4.56
C GLU A 168 19.87 -0.41 3.20
N GLN A 169 18.80 -1.01 2.64
CA GLN A 169 18.83 -1.62 1.32
C GLN A 169 19.05 -0.58 0.19
N ILE A 170 18.39 0.58 0.26
CA ILE A 170 18.55 1.67 -0.72
C ILE A 170 19.97 2.24 -0.66
N GLU A 171 20.50 2.49 0.54
CA GLU A 171 21.88 2.96 0.71
C GLU A 171 22.90 1.95 0.16
N HIS A 172 22.69 0.66 0.43
CA HIS A 172 23.53 -0.39 -0.12
C HIS A 172 23.48 -0.44 -1.66
N GLN A 173 22.29 -0.42 -2.25
CA GLN A 173 22.12 -0.39 -3.70
C GLN A 173 22.78 0.85 -4.32
N ARG A 174 22.65 2.02 -3.68
CA ARG A 174 23.29 3.26 -4.12
C ARG A 174 24.81 3.15 -4.08
N GLN A 175 25.37 2.56 -3.02
CA GLN A 175 26.81 2.33 -2.91
C GLN A 175 27.32 1.38 -4.00
N VAL A 176 26.60 0.29 -4.26
CA VAL A 176 26.94 -0.66 -5.33
C VAL A 176 26.88 0.00 -6.72
N LEU A 177 25.91 0.88 -6.97
CA LEU A 177 25.83 1.64 -8.22
C LEU A 177 27.01 2.59 -8.40
N LEU A 178 27.41 3.33 -7.35
CA LEU A 178 28.58 4.20 -7.39
C LEU A 178 29.88 3.41 -7.63
N GLU A 179 29.99 2.22 -7.04
CA GLU A 179 31.13 1.33 -7.29
C GLU A 179 31.14 0.79 -8.73
N SER A 180 29.97 0.39 -9.25
CA SER A 180 29.78 -0.07 -10.62
C SER A 180 30.14 0.99 -11.67
N GLU A 181 29.83 2.26 -11.40
CA GLU A 181 30.24 3.40 -12.24
C GLU A 181 31.78 3.50 -12.32
N SER A 182 32.48 3.27 -11.21
CA SER A 182 33.95 3.23 -11.17
C SER A 182 34.54 2.09 -11.99
N TYR A 183 33.96 0.88 -11.92
CA TYR A 183 34.42 -0.26 -12.73
C TYR A 183 34.14 -0.06 -14.22
N THR A 184 33.03 0.60 -14.56
CA THR A 184 32.67 0.93 -15.95
C THR A 184 33.67 1.91 -16.54
N ASP A 185 34.04 2.99 -15.83
CA ASP A 185 35.04 3.95 -16.32
C ASP A 185 36.43 3.30 -16.52
N ARG A 186 36.85 2.45 -15.57
CA ARG A 186 38.10 1.68 -15.71
C ARG A 186 38.07 0.75 -16.92
N SER A 187 36.95 0.07 -17.17
CA SER A 187 36.77 -0.84 -18.31
C SER A 187 36.76 -0.09 -19.65
N ILE A 188 36.14 1.10 -19.71
CA ILE A 188 36.19 1.95 -20.91
C ILE A 188 37.62 2.43 -21.17
N LYS A 189 38.36 2.80 -20.12
CA LYS A 189 39.75 3.24 -20.24
C LYS A 189 40.67 2.13 -20.76
N THR A 190 40.51 0.89 -20.29
CA THR A 190 41.30 -0.25 -20.79
C THR A 190 40.92 -0.61 -22.23
N LEU A 191 39.62 -0.64 -22.55
CA LEU A 191 39.14 -0.88 -23.91
C LEU A 191 39.64 0.17 -24.91
N LYS A 192 39.62 1.46 -24.54
CA LYS A 192 40.15 2.55 -25.37
C LYS A 192 41.67 2.41 -25.59
N GLY A 193 42.40 1.93 -24.58
CA GLY A 193 43.82 1.59 -24.71
C GLY A 193 44.08 0.46 -25.70
N MET A 194 43.28 -0.61 -25.65
CA MET A 194 43.35 -1.73 -26.60
C MET A 194 42.98 -1.29 -28.03
N ALA A 195 41.91 -0.50 -28.18
CA ALA A 195 41.47 0.02 -29.48
C ALA A 195 42.54 0.89 -30.16
N ARG A 196 43.21 1.76 -29.40
CA ARG A 196 44.31 2.58 -29.94
C ARG A 196 45.49 1.72 -30.40
N ARG A 197 45.91 0.73 -29.59
CA ARG A 197 46.98 -0.22 -29.98
C ARG A 197 46.62 -1.00 -31.23
N MET A 198 45.37 -1.47 -31.33
CA MET A 198 44.86 -2.17 -32.50
C MET A 198 44.90 -1.30 -33.76
N ALA A 199 44.46 -0.04 -33.67
CA ALA A 199 44.51 0.91 -34.79
C ALA A 199 45.94 1.19 -35.24
N THR A 200 46.86 1.43 -34.30
CA THR A 200 48.28 1.64 -34.61
C THR A 200 48.90 0.43 -35.31
N ASN A 201 48.65 -0.78 -34.79
CA ASN A 201 49.13 -2.00 -35.43
C ASN A 201 48.58 -2.16 -36.85
N ARG A 202 47.30 -1.86 -37.07
CA ARG A 202 46.67 -1.95 -38.40
C ARG A 202 47.28 -0.94 -39.38
N ILE A 203 47.56 0.28 -38.95
CA ILE A 203 48.23 1.31 -39.77
C ILE A 203 49.65 0.88 -40.13
N ILE A 204 50.42 0.35 -39.16
CA ILE A 204 51.78 -0.15 -39.40
C ILE A 204 51.76 -1.28 -40.43
N THR A 205 50.85 -2.24 -40.31
CA THR A 205 50.72 -3.35 -41.27
C THR A 205 50.41 -2.83 -42.69
N ILE A 206 49.49 -1.88 -42.83
CA ILE A 206 49.16 -1.29 -44.14
C ILE A 206 50.38 -0.57 -44.73
N ALA A 207 51.12 0.20 -43.92
CA ALA A 207 52.32 0.90 -44.37
C ALA A 207 53.43 -0.05 -44.84
N ILE A 208 53.63 -1.19 -44.16
CA ILE A 208 54.61 -2.21 -44.59
C ILE A 208 54.21 -2.79 -45.94
N ILE A 209 52.93 -3.13 -46.13
CA ILE A 209 52.42 -3.70 -47.39
C ILE A 209 52.58 -2.68 -48.54
N THR A 210 52.25 -1.40 -48.34
CA THR A 210 52.39 -0.39 -49.40
C THR A 210 53.84 -0.18 -49.81
N VAL A 211 54.78 -0.15 -48.85
CA VAL A 211 56.22 -0.04 -49.13
C VAL A 211 56.71 -1.25 -49.93
N LEU A 212 56.29 -2.47 -49.58
CA LEU A 212 56.67 -3.69 -50.32
C LEU A 212 56.15 -3.65 -51.77
N VAL A 213 54.91 -3.23 -51.98
CA VAL A 213 54.34 -3.12 -53.34
C VAL A 213 55.09 -2.08 -54.17
N LEU A 214 55.42 -0.92 -53.60
CA LEU A 214 56.20 0.11 -54.29
C LEU A 214 57.60 -0.39 -54.67
N LEU A 215 58.27 -1.14 -53.80
CA LEU A 215 59.57 -1.76 -54.12
C LEU A 215 59.46 -2.75 -55.28
N ILE A 216 58.42 -3.60 -55.30
CA ILE A 216 58.19 -4.54 -56.39
C ILE A 216 57.99 -3.78 -57.72
N ILE A 217 57.16 -2.74 -57.73
CA ILE A 217 56.92 -1.92 -58.92
C ILE A 217 58.21 -1.24 -59.38
N ALA A 218 59.01 -0.69 -58.47
CA ALA A 218 60.28 -0.04 -58.78
C ALA A 218 61.29 -1.02 -59.42
N VAL A 219 61.39 -2.24 -58.90
CA VAL A 219 62.25 -3.29 -59.47
C VAL A 219 61.78 -3.69 -60.87
N ILE A 220 60.48 -3.87 -61.08
CA ILE A 220 59.92 -4.18 -62.40
C ILE A 220 60.22 -3.05 -63.38
N TYR A 221 59.97 -1.79 -62.99
CA TYR A 221 60.25 -0.63 -63.84
C TYR A 221 61.74 -0.52 -64.20
N SER A 222 62.64 -0.75 -63.24
CA SER A 222 64.09 -0.75 -63.48
C SER A 222 64.57 -1.92 -64.33
N LYS A 223 63.82 -3.03 -64.41
CA LYS A 223 64.17 -4.19 -65.22
C LYS A 223 63.68 -4.06 -66.67
N PHE A 224 62.54 -3.39 -66.88
CA PHE A 224 61.91 -3.22 -68.19
C PHE A 224 62.29 -1.91 -68.89
N ARG A 225 63.08 -1.06 -68.24
CA ARG A 225 63.71 0.13 -68.83
C ARG A 225 65.21 -0.09 -68.98
#